data_AF-A0A0Q3L1N2-F1
#
_entry.id   AF-A0A0Q3L1N2-F1
#
_cell.length_a   1.000
_cell.length_b   1.000
_cell.length_c   1.000
_cell.angle_alpha   90.00
_cell.angle_beta   90.00
_cell.angle_gamma   90.00
#
_symmetry.space_group_name_H-M   'P 1'
#
loop_
_entity.id
_entity.type
_entity.pdbx_description
1 polymer ?
#
loop_
_entity_poly.entity_id
_entity_poly.type
_entity_poly.pdbx_seq_one_letter_code
_entity_poly.pdbx_strand_id
1 'polypeptide(L)'
;MLEPEIIEFVVQKKPDDELRADQSRFEQMRAQQDMFTKAQTPYKPCPYLFKYRYRTADGERFGTCQDWEIEATFFKWSSQYGETRALDDMRRRFGDEFPKKGLLFAMGTHSRYPDQWLINGLIRLDRSDQRELL
;
A
#
# COMPACT_ATOMS: atom_id res chain seq x y z
N MET A 1 -6.62 -15.30 -2.80
CA MET A 1 -6.07 -14.11 -3.48
C MET A 1 -7.05 -13.71 -4.56
N LEU A 2 -7.22 -12.41 -4.80
CA LEU A 2 -8.14 -11.88 -5.80
C LEU A 2 -7.34 -11.40 -7.01
N GLU A 3 -7.77 -11.76 -8.22
CA GLU A 3 -7.27 -11.19 -9.47
C GLU A 3 -8.26 -10.13 -9.97
N PRO A 4 -8.03 -8.84 -9.66
CA PRO A 4 -8.90 -7.76 -10.08
C PRO A 4 -8.52 -7.21 -11.46
N GLU A 5 -9.50 -6.68 -12.19
CA GLU A 5 -9.22 -5.71 -13.25
C GLU A 5 -8.95 -4.34 -12.59
N ILE A 6 -7.73 -3.83 -12.72
CA ILE A 6 -7.36 -2.54 -12.15
C ILE A 6 -7.85 -1.43 -13.06
N ILE A 7 -8.73 -0.58 -12.54
CA ILE A 7 -9.24 0.57 -13.29
C ILE A 7 -8.40 1.81 -13.00
N GLU A 8 -8.01 2.01 -11.73
CA GLU A 8 -7.28 3.19 -11.32
C GLU A 8 -6.51 2.98 -10.01
N PHE A 9 -5.31 3.55 -9.94
CA PHE A 9 -4.54 3.68 -8.71
C PHE A 9 -4.55 5.14 -8.24
N VAL A 10 -5.05 5.36 -7.03
CA VAL A 10 -5.25 6.68 -6.44
C VAL A 10 -4.29 6.88 -5.28
N VAL A 11 -3.53 7.97 -5.34
CA VAL A 11 -2.69 8.42 -4.22
C VAL A 11 -3.37 9.62 -3.57
N GLN A 12 -3.80 9.46 -2.32
CA GLN A 12 -4.53 10.48 -1.58
C GLN A 12 -3.69 10.96 -0.39
N LYS A 13 -3.49 12.26 -0.23
CA LYS A 13 -2.86 12.81 0.96
C LYS A 13 -3.80 12.65 2.16
N LYS A 14 -3.29 12.13 3.28
CA LYS A 14 -4.03 12.07 4.54
C LYS A 14 -4.27 13.50 5.06
N PRO A 15 -5.40 13.76 5.73
CA PRO A 15 -5.62 15.05 6.37
C PRO A 15 -4.65 15.23 7.56
N ASP A 16 -4.28 16.48 7.85
CA ASP A 16 -3.21 16.80 8.80
C ASP A 16 -3.55 16.42 10.26
N ASP A 17 -4.83 16.32 10.60
CA ASP A 17 -5.31 15.81 11.88
C ASP A 17 -5.09 14.30 12.03
N GLU A 18 -5.40 13.50 11.01
CA GLU A 18 -5.11 12.06 11.01
C GLU A 18 -3.60 11.79 11.08
N LEU A 19 -2.78 12.57 10.37
CA LEU A 19 -1.34 12.44 10.43
C LEU A 19 -0.76 12.74 11.81
N ARG A 20 -1.27 13.78 12.48
CA ARG A 20 -0.87 14.10 13.85
C ARG A 20 -1.34 13.04 14.84
N ALA A 21 -2.53 12.49 14.66
CA ALA A 21 -3.02 11.39 15.48
C ALA A 21 -2.17 10.13 15.33
N ASP A 22 -1.78 9.78 14.09
CA ASP A 22 -0.85 8.67 13.83
C ASP A 22 0.50 8.93 14.50
N GLN A 23 1.09 10.12 14.31
CA GLN A 23 2.36 10.51 14.96
C GLN A 23 2.28 10.36 16.49
N SER A 24 1.23 10.90 17.12
CA SER A 24 1.07 10.84 18.57
C SER A 24 0.90 9.40 19.08
N ARG A 25 0.17 8.54 18.36
CA ARG A 25 0.04 7.12 18.72
C ARG A 25 1.38 6.40 18.68
N PHE A 26 2.19 6.66 17.65
CA PHE A 26 3.53 6.08 17.56
C PHE A 26 4.47 6.60 18.65
N GLU A 27 4.39 7.88 19.00
CA GLU A 27 5.14 8.47 20.11
C GLU A 27 4.76 7.84 21.46
N GLN A 28 3.46 7.61 21.70
CA GLN A 28 2.98 6.94 22.90
C GLN A 28 3.47 5.48 22.97
N MET A 29 3.41 4.74 21.85
CA MET A 29 3.96 3.38 21.78
C MET A 29 5.47 3.33 22.04
N ARG A 30 6.22 4.34 21.57
CA ARG A 30 7.65 4.48 21.87
C ARG A 30 7.91 4.77 23.35
N ALA A 31 7.12 5.66 23.95
CA ALA A 31 7.26 5.99 25.36
C ALA A 31 6.98 4.79 26.29
N GLN A 32 6.21 3.81 25.81
CA GLN A 32 5.91 2.57 26.52
C GLN A 32 6.93 1.43 26.27
N GLN A 33 7.86 1.57 25.32
CA GLN A 33 8.87 0.52 25.08
C GLN A 33 9.93 0.47 26.19
N ASP A 34 10.15 -0.75 26.67
CA ASP A 34 10.97 -1.14 27.82
C ASP A 34 12.46 -0.76 27.69
N MET A 35 13.14 -0.59 28.83
CA MET A 35 14.51 -0.10 29.01
C MET A 35 15.58 -0.97 28.32
N PHE A 36 15.20 -2.16 27.84
CA PHE A 36 16.07 -3.14 27.17
C PHE A 36 15.95 -3.16 25.64
N THR A 37 15.15 -2.27 25.05
CA THR A 37 14.93 -2.24 23.60
C THR A 37 15.89 -1.25 22.94
N LYS A 38 16.68 -1.69 21.93
CA LYS A 38 17.54 -0.80 21.13
C LYS A 38 16.70 0.35 20.56
N ALA A 39 17.22 1.58 20.66
CA ALA A 39 16.59 2.78 20.11
C ALA A 39 16.14 2.53 18.66
N GLN A 40 14.82 2.41 18.44
CA GLN A 40 14.25 2.22 17.10
C GLN A 40 14.35 3.52 16.30
N THR A 41 14.84 3.41 15.05
CA THR A 41 14.85 4.48 14.06
C THR A 41 13.50 5.20 14.03
N PRO A 42 13.42 6.54 14.04
CA PRO A 42 12.18 7.31 13.94
C PRO A 42 11.26 6.79 12.83
N TYR A 43 10.17 6.11 13.20
CA TYR A 43 9.13 5.71 12.25
C TYR A 43 8.24 6.92 12.00
N LYS A 44 8.28 7.45 10.78
CA LYS A 44 7.40 8.53 10.35
C LYS A 44 6.17 7.90 9.67
N PRO A 45 4.93 8.25 10.06
CA PRO A 45 3.76 7.72 9.38
C PRO A 45 3.72 8.18 7.93
N CYS A 46 3.28 7.30 7.04
CA CYS A 46 3.15 7.61 5.62
C CYS A 46 2.09 8.72 5.43
N PRO A 47 2.44 9.84 4.77
CA PRO A 47 1.51 10.95 4.55
C PRO A 47 0.41 10.66 3.52
N TYR A 48 0.52 9.52 2.82
CA TYR A 48 -0.35 9.16 1.71
C TYR A 48 -1.08 7.85 1.98
N LEU A 49 -2.33 7.79 1.53
CA LEU A 49 -3.09 6.56 1.36
C LEU A 49 -3.00 6.12 -0.10
N PHE A 50 -2.72 4.85 -0.30
CA PHE A 50 -2.71 4.21 -1.61
C PHE A 50 -4.01 3.44 -1.77
N LYS A 51 -4.75 3.70 -2.84
CA LYS A 51 -6.07 3.10 -3.08
C LYS A 51 -6.17 2.57 -4.49
N TYR A 52 -7.01 1.56 -4.66
CA TYR A 52 -7.34 1.00 -5.96
C TYR A 52 -8.84 1.09 -6.22
N ARG A 53 -9.19 1.54 -7.42
CA ARG A 53 -10.50 1.29 -8.03
C ARG A 53 -10.35 0.09 -8.96
N TYR A 54 -11.14 -0.93 -8.73
CA TYR A 54 -10.98 -2.20 -9.41
C TYR A 54 -12.31 -2.91 -9.63
N ARG A 55 -12.36 -3.78 -10.65
CA ARG A 55 -13.54 -4.59 -10.95
C ARG A 55 -13.29 -6.06 -10.59
N THR A 56 -14.28 -6.67 -9.95
CA THR A 56 -14.35 -8.12 -9.69
C THR A 56 -15.60 -8.68 -10.37
N ALA A 57 -15.81 -10.00 -10.27
CA ALA A 57 -17.03 -10.65 -10.79
C ALA A 57 -18.33 -10.05 -10.22
N ASP A 58 -18.27 -9.48 -9.00
CA ASP A 58 -19.42 -8.87 -8.31
C ASP A 58 -19.60 -7.38 -8.62
N GLY A 59 -18.73 -6.79 -9.46
CA GLY A 59 -18.79 -5.39 -9.86
C GLY A 59 -17.57 -4.55 -9.44
N GLU A 60 -17.74 -3.23 -9.50
CA GLU A 60 -16.68 -2.28 -9.17
C GLU A 60 -16.57 -2.04 -7.66
N ARG A 61 -15.33 -1.92 -7.19
CA ARG A 61 -14.98 -1.71 -5.80
C ARG A 61 -13.89 -0.65 -5.66
N PHE A 62 -13.83 -0.05 -4.48
CA PHE A 62 -12.80 0.91 -4.11
C PHE A 62 -12.20 0.51 -2.77
N GLY A 63 -10.90 0.22 -2.75
CA GLY A 63 -10.22 -0.34 -1.59
C GLY A 63 -8.93 0.40 -1.26
N THR A 64 -8.64 0.52 0.04
CA THR A 64 -7.37 1.04 0.53
C THR A 64 -6.34 -0.10 0.64
N CYS A 65 -5.14 0.15 0.14
CA CYS A 65 -3.98 -0.71 0.30
C CYS A 65 -3.24 -0.35 1.59
N GLN A 66 -3.11 -1.34 2.48
CA GLN A 66 -2.41 -1.26 3.76
C GLN A 66 -1.08 -2.03 3.73
N ASP A 67 -0.57 -2.27 2.53
CA ASP A 67 0.68 -2.99 2.35
C ASP A 67 1.85 -2.13 2.86
N TRP A 68 2.57 -2.63 3.85
CA TRP A 68 3.73 -1.91 4.39
C TRP A 68 4.83 -1.75 3.32
N GLU A 69 4.89 -2.64 2.32
CA GLU A 69 5.89 -2.58 1.25
C GLU A 69 5.63 -1.40 0.29
N ILE A 70 4.37 -1.01 0.07
CA ILE A 70 4.03 0.16 -0.76
C ILE A 70 4.47 1.46 -0.05
N GLU A 71 4.27 1.54 1.27
CA GLU A 71 4.71 2.67 2.09
C GLU A 71 6.24 2.75 2.14
N ALA A 72 6.92 1.62 2.37
CA ALA A 72 8.38 1.55 2.38
C ALA A 72 8.98 1.96 1.02
N THR A 73 8.34 1.56 -0.08
CA THR A 73 8.75 1.96 -1.44
C THR A 73 8.64 3.47 -1.63
N PHE A 74 7.51 4.07 -1.21
CA PHE A 74 7.34 5.53 -1.25
C PHE A 74 8.42 6.25 -0.44
N PHE A 75 8.67 5.84 0.82
CA PHE A 75 9.71 6.48 1.64
C PHE A 75 11.10 6.37 1.01
N LYS A 76 11.44 5.20 0.48
CA LYS A 76 12.72 4.98 -0.20
C LYS A 76 12.86 5.93 -1.39
N TRP A 77 11.89 5.97 -2.29
CA TRP A 77 11.94 6.84 -3.47
C TRP A 77 11.85 8.33 -3.12
N SER A 78 11.06 8.70 -2.13
CA SER A 78 10.97 10.08 -1.67
C SER A 78 12.32 10.57 -1.13
N SER A 79 13.05 9.72 -0.38
CA SER A 79 14.39 10.06 0.10
C SER A 79 15.45 10.14 -1.00
N GLN A 80 15.30 9.37 -2.08
CA GLN A 80 16.28 9.31 -3.17
C GLN A 80 16.05 10.35 -4.27
N TYR A 81 14.78 10.62 -4.59
CA TYR A 81 14.39 11.37 -5.79
C TYR A 81 13.49 12.58 -5.49
N GLY A 82 13.09 12.78 -4.24
CA GLY A 82 12.13 13.79 -3.83
C GLY A 82 10.68 13.32 -3.92
N GLU A 83 9.81 13.93 -3.12
CA GLU A 83 8.42 13.49 -2.94
C GLU A 83 7.61 13.50 -4.24
N THR A 84 7.68 14.60 -5.02
CA THR A 84 6.92 14.72 -6.27
C THR A 84 7.25 13.59 -7.25
N ARG A 85 8.55 13.36 -7.48
CA ARG A 85 9.01 12.30 -8.38
C ARG A 85 8.66 10.92 -7.84
N ALA A 86 8.77 10.71 -6.52
CA ALA A 86 8.36 9.47 -5.90
C ALA A 86 6.87 9.18 -6.15
N LEU A 87 5.98 10.15 -6.00
CA LEU A 87 4.55 9.97 -6.26
C LEU A 87 4.26 9.60 -7.73
N ASP A 88 4.97 10.21 -8.68
CA ASP A 88 4.83 9.87 -10.10
C ASP A 88 5.35 8.46 -10.40
N ASP A 89 6.48 8.08 -9.81
CA ASP A 89 7.02 6.72 -9.89
C ASP A 89 6.09 5.69 -9.23
N MET A 90 5.42 6.05 -8.12
CA MET A 90 4.40 5.21 -7.49
C MET A 90 3.22 4.99 -8.44
N ARG A 91 2.68 6.05 -9.05
CA ARG A 91 1.58 5.96 -10.03
C ARG A 91 1.96 5.08 -11.22
N ARG A 92 3.15 5.28 -11.77
CA ARG A 92 3.65 4.46 -12.89
C ARG A 92 3.81 3.00 -12.48
N ARG A 93 4.50 2.74 -11.36
CA ARG A 93 4.82 1.36 -10.98
C ARG A 93 3.58 0.56 -10.57
N PHE A 94 2.79 1.12 -9.65
CA PHE A 94 1.68 0.42 -9.00
C PHE A 94 0.35 0.58 -9.74
N GLY A 95 0.20 1.64 -10.53
CA GLY A 95 -1.00 1.91 -11.34
C GLY A 95 -0.90 1.47 -12.80
N ASP A 96 0.30 1.29 -13.35
CA ASP A 96 0.47 0.94 -14.77
C ASP A 96 1.30 -0.34 -14.96
N GLU A 97 2.55 -0.36 -14.50
CA GLU A 97 3.47 -1.48 -14.78
C GLU A 97 3.04 -2.79 -14.11
N PHE A 98 2.63 -2.74 -12.84
CA PHE A 98 2.22 -3.93 -12.08
C PHE A 98 0.94 -4.56 -12.62
N PRO A 99 -0.16 -3.80 -12.83
CA PRO A 99 -1.37 -4.35 -13.45
C PRO A 99 -1.10 -5.01 -14.81
N LYS A 100 -0.27 -4.39 -15.66
CA LYS A 100 0.10 -4.94 -16.98
C LYS A 100 0.85 -6.27 -16.92
N LYS A 101 1.65 -6.48 -15.86
CA LYS A 101 2.44 -7.71 -15.69
C LYS A 101 1.63 -8.83 -15.02
N GLY A 102 0.55 -8.49 -14.34
CA GLY A 102 -0.24 -9.40 -13.50
C GLY A 102 -0.12 -8.97 -12.04
N LEU A 103 -1.26 -8.61 -11.45
CA LEU A 103 -1.34 -8.13 -10.07
C LEU A 103 -2.47 -8.86 -9.34
N LEU A 104 -2.14 -9.52 -8.24
CA LEU A 104 -3.11 -10.09 -7.32
C LEU A 104 -3.18 -9.27 -6.04
N PHE A 105 -4.37 -9.20 -5.46
CA PHE A 105 -4.58 -8.66 -4.12
C PHE A 105 -4.68 -9.78 -3.09
N ALA A 106 -3.87 -9.66 -2.04
CA ALA A 106 -4.11 -10.35 -0.78
C ALA A 106 -5.18 -9.57 -0.01
N MET A 107 -6.40 -10.08 -0.03
CA MET A 107 -7.55 -9.43 0.60
C MET A 107 -7.73 -9.91 2.04
N GLY A 108 -8.19 -9.03 2.91
CA GLY A 108 -8.66 -9.41 4.24
C GLY A 108 -9.77 -8.48 4.72
N THR A 109 -10.39 -8.87 5.83
CA THR A 109 -11.34 -8.05 6.57
C THR A 109 -10.72 -7.69 7.91
N HIS A 110 -10.99 -6.48 8.40
CA HIS A 110 -10.59 -6.10 9.74
C HIS A 110 -11.74 -6.43 10.70
N SER A 111 -11.46 -7.03 11.86
CA SER A 111 -12.50 -7.39 12.85
C SER A 111 -13.36 -6.20 13.29
N ARG A 112 -12.77 -4.99 13.27
CA ARG A 112 -13.43 -3.71 13.55
C ARG A 112 -14.32 -3.17 12.41
N TYR A 113 -14.11 -3.62 11.18
CA TYR A 113 -14.82 -3.17 9.96
C TYR A 113 -15.11 -4.37 9.04
N PRO A 114 -16.04 -5.27 9.44
CA PRO A 114 -16.28 -6.54 8.75
C PRO A 114 -16.80 -6.36 7.32
N ASP A 115 -17.47 -5.25 7.03
CA ASP A 115 -18.06 -4.96 5.72
C ASP A 115 -17.08 -4.30 4.74
N GLN A 116 -15.86 -3.98 5.19
CA GLN A 116 -14.85 -3.32 4.38
C GLN A 116 -13.73 -4.29 4.01
N TRP A 117 -13.59 -4.51 2.70
CA TRP A 117 -12.48 -5.28 2.14
C TRP A 117 -11.23 -4.41 2.09
N LEU A 118 -10.16 -4.88 2.74
CA LEU A 118 -8.85 -4.24 2.74
C LEU A 118 -7.89 -5.00 1.83
N ILE A 119 -7.07 -4.25 1.10
CA ILE A 119 -5.98 -4.81 0.32
C ILE A 119 -4.77 -4.86 1.26
N ASN A 120 -4.52 -6.03 1.84
CA ASN A 120 -3.46 -6.24 2.82
C ASN A 120 -2.08 -6.42 2.17
N GLY A 121 -2.05 -6.80 0.89
CA GLY A 121 -0.80 -7.01 0.16
C GLY A 121 -1.00 -7.05 -1.35
N LEU A 122 0.07 -6.70 -2.07
CA LEU A 122 0.15 -6.75 -3.53
C LEU A 122 1.11 -7.86 -3.98
N ILE A 123 0.67 -8.74 -4.86
CA ILE A 123 1.49 -9.85 -5.37
C ILE A 123 1.60 -9.71 -6.88
N ARG A 124 2.84 -9.54 -7.36
CA ARG A 124 3.12 -9.55 -8.81
C ARG A 124 3.18 -11.00 -9.29
N LEU A 125 2.31 -11.35 -10.23
CA LEU A 125 2.43 -12.59 -10.98
C LEU A 125 3.14 -12.28 -12.29
N ASP A 126 4.43 -12.59 -12.40
CA ASP A 126 5.05 -12.62 -13.73
C ASP A 126 4.44 -13.79 -14.50
N ARG A 127 3.48 -13.50 -15.37
CA ARG A 127 2.95 -14.50 -16.30
C ARG A 127 4.09 -14.89 -17.24
N SER A 128 4.81 -15.95 -16.90
CA SER A 128 5.74 -16.60 -17.81
C SER A 128 4.87 -17.14 -18.93
N ASP A 129 5.13 -16.73 -20.18
CA ASP A 129 4.53 -17.36 -21.35
C ASP A 129 5.12 -18.77 -21.43
N GLN A 130 4.53 -19.71 -20.67
CA GLN A 130 4.92 -21.11 -20.65
C GLN A 130 4.40 -21.76 -21.94
N ARG A 131 4.96 -21.29 -23.07
CA ARG A 131 4.76 -21.80 -24.42
C ARG A 131 5.95 -22.63 -24.88
N GLU A 132 6.57 -23.42 -24.02
CA GLU A 132 7.55 -24.42 -24.48
C GLU A 132 7.50 -25.66 -23.60
N LEU A 133 6.47 -26.48 -23.83
CA LEU A 133 6.55 -27.93 -23.69
C LEU A 133 5.71 -28.52 -24.83
N LEU A 134 6.27 -28.46 -26.05
CA LEU A 134 5.88 -29.32 -27.16
C LEU A 134 6.76 -30.57 -27.14
#